data_AF-A0A3C1T5A0-F1
#
_entry.id   AF-A0A3C1T5A0-F1
#
_cell.length_a   1.000
_cell.length_b   1.000
_cell.length_c   1.000
_cell.angle_alpha   90.00
_cell.angle_beta   90.00
_cell.angle_gamma   90.00
#
_symmetry.space_group_name_H-M   'P 1'
#
loop_
_entity.id
_entity.type
_entity.pdbx_description
1 polymer ?
#
loop_
_entity_poly.entity_id
_entity_poly.type
_entity_poly.pdbx_seq_one_letter_code
_entity_poly.pdbx_strand_id
1 'polypeptide(L)'
;MGIFGVEIKISYLRIITILLALLVYCRALLAQDALQYSFTHYSVNSGLAAYNTTNAVQDDQGYMWIGTINGLQRFDGSRFLTFRHSTADKNSLPDNTISQLLFDSQ
;
A
#
# COMPACT_ATOMS: atom_id res chain seq x y z
N MET A 1 17.16 63.01 -17.34
CA MET A 1 17.90 61.78 -16.98
C MET A 1 16.99 60.83 -16.19
N GLY A 2 15.86 60.38 -16.78
CA GLY A 2 14.82 59.62 -16.04
C GLY A 2 14.20 58.48 -16.83
N ILE A 3 14.01 58.66 -18.14
CA ILE A 3 13.31 57.69 -19.01
C ILE A 3 14.18 56.46 -19.31
N PHE A 4 15.47 56.66 -19.63
CA PHE A 4 16.42 55.56 -19.85
C PHE A 4 16.59 54.63 -18.63
N GLY A 5 16.52 55.17 -17.41
CA GLY A 5 16.61 54.38 -16.18
C GLY A 5 15.36 53.51 -15.91
N VAL A 6 14.20 53.92 -16.44
CA VAL A 6 12.93 53.19 -16.31
C VAL A 6 12.88 52.00 -17.28
N GLU A 7 13.29 52.20 -18.54
CA GLU A 7 13.41 51.15 -19.56
C GLU A 7 14.34 50.00 -19.12
N ILE A 8 15.47 50.36 -18.50
CA ILE A 8 16.44 49.41 -17.96
C ILE A 8 15.81 48.57 -16.84
N LYS A 9 15.10 49.22 -15.89
CA LYS A 9 14.42 48.52 -14.79
C LYS A 9 13.29 47.59 -15.28
N ILE A 10 12.52 48.00 -16.28
CA ILE A 10 11.47 47.18 -16.90
C ILE A 10 12.10 45.96 -17.58
N SER A 11 13.24 46.13 -18.24
CA SER A 11 13.98 45.03 -18.88
C SER A 11 14.47 43.99 -17.86
N TYR A 12 15.03 44.42 -16.72
CA TYR A 12 15.43 43.52 -15.64
C TYR A 12 14.24 42.76 -15.03
N LEU A 13 13.11 43.43 -14.83
CA LEU A 13 11.90 42.80 -14.28
C LEU A 13 11.35 41.71 -15.22
N ARG A 14 11.41 41.93 -16.54
CA ARG A 14 11.04 40.94 -17.56
C ARG A 14 11.96 39.72 -17.55
N ILE A 15 13.27 39.91 -17.43
CA ILE A 15 14.23 38.80 -17.36
C ILE A 15 13.99 37.98 -16.09
N ILE A 16 13.79 38.63 -14.94
CA ILE A 16 13.52 37.94 -13.67
C ILE A 16 12.23 37.13 -13.75
N THR A 17 11.16 37.67 -14.33
CA THR A 17 9.89 36.95 -14.47
C THR A 17 10.01 35.73 -15.41
N ILE A 18 10.76 35.84 -16.50
CA ILE A 18 11.05 34.71 -17.40
C ILE A 18 11.88 33.64 -16.69
N LEU A 19 12.91 34.04 -15.93
CA LEU A 19 13.74 33.11 -15.17
C LEU A 19 12.93 32.38 -14.09
N LEU A 20 12.06 33.09 -13.36
CA LEU A 20 11.17 32.48 -12.37
C LEU A 20 10.18 31.52 -13.03
N ALA A 21 9.61 31.88 -14.17
CA ALA A 21 8.72 31.00 -14.93
C ALA A 21 9.43 29.74 -15.41
N LEU A 22 10.67 29.86 -15.92
CA LEU A 22 11.52 28.72 -16.31
C LEU A 22 11.85 27.82 -15.11
N LEU A 23 12.14 28.41 -13.95
CA LEU A 23 12.46 27.68 -12.73
C LEU A 23 11.26 26.85 -12.22
N VAL A 24 10.05 27.42 -12.32
CA VAL A 24 8.79 26.72 -12.03
C VAL A 24 8.53 25.60 -13.04
N TYR A 25 8.77 25.84 -14.34
CA TYR A 25 8.58 24.84 -15.39
C TYR A 25 9.56 23.65 -15.27
N CYS A 26 10.81 23.89 -14.88
CA CYS A 26 11.79 22.85 -14.61
C CYS A 26 11.38 21.90 -13.48
N ARG A 27 10.69 22.40 -12.45
CA ARG A 27 10.19 21.57 -11.34
C ARG A 27 9.12 20.58 -11.80
N ALA A 28 8.24 21.00 -12.71
CA ALA A 28 7.20 20.14 -13.27
C ALA A 28 7.78 19.00 -14.14
N LEU A 29 8.89 19.25 -14.85
CA LEU A 29 9.58 18.24 -15.66
C LEU A 29 10.30 17.16 -14.84
N LEU A 30 10.71 17.48 -13.60
CA LEU A 30 11.40 16.55 -12.70
C LEU A 30 10.46 15.77 -11.76
N ALA A 31 9.16 16.06 -11.78
CA ALA A 31 8.15 15.42 -10.94
C ALA A 31 7.67 14.06 -11.52
N GLN A 32 8.57 13.28 -12.12
CA GLN A 32 8.27 11.88 -12.42
C GLN A 32 8.27 11.12 -11.09
N ASP A 33 7.10 11.02 -10.47
CA ASP A 33 6.84 10.04 -9.44
C ASP A 33 7.00 8.65 -10.07
N ALA A 34 8.21 8.11 -10.00
CA ALA A 34 8.41 6.69 -10.19
C ALA A 34 7.59 6.01 -9.09
N LEU A 35 6.50 5.35 -9.45
CA LEU A 35 5.68 4.59 -8.51
C LEU A 35 6.57 3.55 -7.80
N GLN A 36 7.06 3.93 -6.61
CA GLN A 36 7.92 3.08 -5.81
C GLN A 36 7.02 2.21 -4.94
N TYR A 37 6.74 1.00 -5.42
CA TYR A 37 6.01 0.01 -4.63
C TYR A 37 6.90 -0.49 -3.49
N SER A 38 6.41 -0.36 -2.26
CA SER A 38 7.01 -0.99 -1.08
C SER A 38 6.17 -2.19 -0.67
N PHE A 39 6.81 -3.33 -0.42
CA PHE A 39 6.15 -4.57 -0.04
C PHE A 39 6.58 -5.02 1.34
N THR A 40 5.62 -5.21 2.24
CA THR A 40 5.86 -5.86 3.53
C THR A 40 5.75 -7.37 3.37
N HIS A 41 6.77 -8.10 3.84
CA HIS A 41 6.82 -9.56 3.75
C HIS A 41 6.48 -10.19 5.10
N TYR A 42 5.36 -10.92 5.15
CA TYR A 42 4.99 -11.74 6.29
C TYR A 42 5.39 -13.20 6.04
N SER A 43 6.06 -13.81 7.00
CA SER A 43 6.50 -15.20 6.99
C SER A 43 6.02 -15.95 8.23
N VAL A 44 6.39 -17.22 8.34
CA VAL A 44 6.09 -18.05 9.52
C VAL A 44 6.69 -17.45 10.79
N ASN A 45 7.86 -16.79 10.68
CA ASN A 45 8.51 -16.11 11.80
C ASN A 45 7.75 -14.85 12.27
N SER A 46 6.88 -14.28 11.43
CA SER A 46 5.98 -13.18 11.80
C SER A 46 4.57 -13.65 12.17
N GLY A 47 4.35 -14.96 12.31
CA GLY A 47 3.08 -15.53 12.76
C GLY A 47 2.19 -16.13 11.67
N LEU A 48 2.63 -16.19 10.40
CA LEU A 48 1.91 -16.90 9.35
C LEU A 48 1.93 -18.43 9.63
N ALA A 49 0.82 -19.14 9.40
CA ALA A 49 0.68 -20.54 9.82
C ALA A 49 1.43 -21.53 8.92
N ALA A 50 1.68 -21.15 7.67
CA ALA A 50 2.45 -21.92 6.70
C ALA A 50 3.01 -21.01 5.61
N TYR A 51 4.09 -21.43 4.95
CA TYR A 51 4.65 -20.75 3.78
C TYR A 51 3.73 -20.80 2.56
N ASN A 52 2.90 -21.84 2.47
CA ASN A 52 1.98 -22.05 1.37
C ASN A 52 0.61 -21.47 1.73
N THR A 53 0.36 -20.24 1.30
CA THR A 53 -0.97 -19.63 1.29
C THR A 53 -1.67 -20.01 -0.01
N THR A 54 -2.94 -20.39 0.10
CA THR A 54 -3.73 -20.83 -1.05
C THR A 54 -4.65 -19.72 -1.58
N ASN A 55 -5.08 -18.82 -0.70
CA ASN A 55 -6.04 -17.75 -0.99
C ASN A 55 -6.09 -16.75 0.16
N ALA A 56 -6.56 -15.54 -0.13
CA ALA A 56 -6.87 -14.53 0.88
C ALA A 56 -8.07 -13.67 0.45
N VAL A 57 -8.87 -13.24 1.42
CA VAL A 57 -10.03 -12.35 1.22
C VAL A 57 -10.14 -11.38 2.40
N GLN A 58 -10.68 -10.18 2.17
CA GLN A 58 -10.96 -9.22 3.24
C GLN A 58 -12.46 -9.25 3.59
N ASP A 59 -12.80 -9.20 4.88
CA ASP A 59 -14.18 -8.99 5.31
C ASP A 59 -14.56 -7.50 5.38
N ASP A 60 -15.82 -7.22 5.66
CA ASP A 60 -16.38 -5.88 5.80
C ASP A 60 -15.85 -5.10 7.02
N GLN A 61 -15.31 -5.81 8.01
CA GLN A 61 -14.64 -5.24 9.17
C GLN A 61 -13.17 -4.88 8.90
N GLY A 62 -12.65 -5.24 7.72
CA GLY A 62 -11.29 -4.96 7.28
C GLY A 62 -10.27 -6.03 7.70
N TYR A 63 -10.68 -7.15 8.30
CA TYR A 63 -9.77 -8.25 8.59
C TYR A 63 -9.41 -9.02 7.32
N MET A 64 -8.14 -9.39 7.21
CA MET A 64 -7.68 -10.27 6.15
C MET A 64 -7.77 -11.71 6.59
N TRP A 65 -8.54 -12.51 5.87
CA TRP A 65 -8.63 -13.96 6.03
C TRP A 65 -7.72 -14.65 5.03
N ILE A 66 -6.88 -15.56 5.49
CA ILE A 66 -5.84 -16.23 4.71
C ILE A 66 -5.97 -17.73 4.88
N GLY A 67 -6.24 -18.43 3.79
CA GLY A 67 -6.27 -19.88 3.74
C GLY A 67 -4.86 -20.43 3.59
N THR A 68 -4.56 -21.46 4.39
CA THR A 68 -3.28 -22.18 4.31
C THR A 68 -3.53 -23.68 4.32
N ILE A 69 -2.48 -24.46 4.05
CA ILE A 69 -2.52 -25.92 4.23
C ILE A 69 -2.52 -26.35 5.71
N ASN A 70 -2.37 -25.41 6.65
CA ASN A 70 -2.18 -25.68 8.08
C ASN A 70 -3.07 -24.78 8.98
N GLY A 71 -4.27 -24.47 8.49
CA GLY A 71 -5.29 -23.71 9.18
C GLY A 71 -5.75 -22.46 8.43
N LEU A 72 -6.83 -21.87 8.93
CA LEU A 72 -7.32 -20.56 8.53
C LEU A 72 -6.71 -19.50 9.43
N GLN A 73 -6.23 -18.39 8.85
CA GLN A 73 -5.72 -17.27 9.62
C GLN A 73 -6.54 -16.01 9.40
N ARG A 74 -6.78 -15.26 10.49
CA ARG A 74 -7.31 -13.90 10.45
C ARG A 74 -6.23 -12.91 10.88
N PHE A 75 -6.02 -11.87 10.08
CA PHE A 75 -5.01 -10.86 10.30
C PHE A 75 -5.64 -9.48 10.49
N ASP A 76 -5.25 -8.80 11.57
CA ASP A 76 -5.77 -7.47 11.98
C ASP A 76 -4.89 -6.30 11.52
N GLY A 77 -3.85 -6.55 10.73
CA GLY A 77 -2.83 -5.56 10.36
C GLY A 77 -1.58 -5.63 11.24
N SER A 78 -1.65 -6.30 12.39
CA SER A 78 -0.51 -6.46 13.31
C SER A 78 -0.29 -7.92 13.73
N ARG A 79 -1.35 -8.69 13.94
CA ARG A 79 -1.30 -10.04 14.52
C ARG A 79 -2.15 -11.02 13.72
N PHE A 80 -1.70 -12.26 13.69
CA PHE A 80 -2.41 -13.39 13.14
C PHE A 80 -3.10 -14.19 14.25
N LEU A 81 -4.40 -14.45 14.10
CA LEU A 81 -5.14 -15.45 14.84
C LEU A 81 -5.29 -16.69 13.96
N THR A 82 -4.95 -17.87 14.48
CA THR A 82 -4.97 -19.12 13.71
C THR A 82 -6.05 -20.06 14.21
N PHE A 83 -6.89 -20.54 13.29
CA PHE A 83 -7.92 -21.55 13.52
C PHE A 83 -7.46 -22.87 12.90
N ARG A 84 -7.64 -23.97 13.63
CA ARG A 84 -7.24 -25.33 13.21
C ARG A 84 -8.31 -26.33 13.55
N HIS A 85 -8.27 -27.47 12.87
CA HIS A 85 -9.03 -28.65 13.24
C HIS A 85 -8.58 -29.18 14.60
N SER A 86 -9.55 -29.57 15.43
CA SER A 86 -9.36 -30.19 16.72
C SER A 86 -10.41 -31.28 16.94
N THR A 87 -9.97 -32.50 17.21
CA THR A 87 -10.88 -33.61 17.55
C THR A 87 -11.57 -33.42 18.90
N ALA A 88 -11.04 -32.55 19.75
CA ALA A 88 -11.62 -32.22 21.06
C ALA A 88 -12.69 -31.12 20.97
N ASP A 89 -12.75 -30.36 19.87
CA ASP A 89 -13.69 -29.24 19.70
C ASP A 89 -14.49 -29.40 18.41
N LYS A 90 -15.79 -29.68 18.56
CA LYS A 90 -16.72 -29.85 17.44
C LYS A 90 -16.99 -28.55 16.67
N ASN A 91 -16.68 -27.39 17.26
CA ASN A 91 -16.82 -26.09 16.62
C ASN A 91 -15.53 -25.64 15.93
N SER A 92 -14.48 -26.46 15.98
CA SER A 92 -13.23 -26.21 15.25
C SER A 92 -13.42 -26.44 13.75
N LEU A 93 -12.39 -26.11 12.98
CA LEU A 93 -12.43 -26.35 11.53
C LEU A 93 -12.60 -27.84 11.22
N PRO A 94 -13.33 -28.20 10.15
CA PRO A 94 -13.44 -29.60 9.73
C PRO A 94 -12.11 -30.17 9.20
N ASP A 95 -11.24 -29.34 8.62
CA ASP A 95 -9.89 -29.68 8.16
C ASP A 95 -8.95 -28.48 8.32
N ASN A 96 -7.64 -28.72 8.34
CA ASN A 96 -6.62 -27.65 8.34
C ASN A 96 -6.34 -27.10 6.94
N THR A 97 -6.59 -27.88 5.90
CA THR A 97 -6.30 -27.50 4.51
C THR A 97 -7.43 -26.64 3.96
N ILE A 98 -7.15 -25.35 3.80
CA ILE A 98 -8.10 -24.40 3.23
C ILE A 98 -7.85 -24.29 1.73
N SER A 99 -8.76 -24.79 0.90
CA SER A 99 -8.61 -24.81 -0.56
C SER A 99 -9.09 -23.53 -1.23
N GLN A 100 -10.14 -22.89 -0.70
CA GLN A 100 -10.72 -21.64 -1.18
C GLN A 100 -11.36 -20.86 -0.04
N LEU A 101 -11.39 -19.54 -0.18
CA LEU A 101 -12.13 -18.63 0.68
C LEU A 101 -12.96 -17.71 -0.19
N LEU A 102 -14.22 -17.51 0.21
CA LEU A 102 -15.14 -16.55 -0.36
C LEU A 102 -15.76 -15.79 0.79
N PHE A 103 -15.62 -14.46 0.77
CA PHE A 103 -16.40 -13.61 1.64
C PHE A 103 -17.73 -13.32 0.96
N ASP A 104 -18.82 -13.58 1.67
CA ASP A 104 -20.17 -13.23 1.25
C ASP A 104 -20.63 -12.02 2.05
N SER A 105 -21.01 -10.95 1.34
CA SER A 105 -21.59 -9.77 1.95
C SER A 105 -23.08 -10.02 2.20
N GLN A 106 -23.51 -9.87 3.45
CA GLN A 106 -24.93 -9.91 3.81
C GLN A 106 -25.71 -8.74 3.21
#